data_AF-A0A9P6D233-F1
#
_entry.id   AF-A0A9P6D233-F1
#
_cell.length_a   1.000
_cell.length_b   1.000
_cell.length_c   1.000
_cell.angle_alpha   90.00
_cell.angle_beta   90.00
_cell.angle_gamma   90.00
#
_symmetry.space_group_name_H-M   'P 1'
#
loop_
_entity.id
_entity.type
_entity.pdbx_description
1 polymer ?
#
loop_
_entity_poly.entity_id
_entity_poly.type
_entity_poly.pdbx_seq_one_letter_code
_entity_poly.pdbx_strand_id
1 'polypeptide(L)'
;LPLVHGDTSFIGEHDIQVPANLFLTKAQVTELHASIKAAQEWWGISYKDAAHWLYLQKMAQVQAEMAEVERLKAMMARCHRLINETIRRHSGRAGST
;
A
#
# COMPACT_ATOMS: atom_id res chain seq x y z
N LEU A 1 -16.49 -36.12 4.16
CA LEU A 1 -16.35 -34.65 4.18
C LEU A 1 -16.32 -34.17 2.73
N PRO A 2 -17.37 -33.53 2.20
CA PRO A 2 -17.39 -33.17 0.78
C PRO A 2 -16.53 -31.92 0.54
N LEU A 3 -15.70 -31.99 -0.50
CA LEU A 3 -14.87 -30.92 -1.04
C LEU A 3 -15.76 -29.90 -1.74
N VAL A 4 -15.79 -28.66 -1.22
CA VAL A 4 -16.53 -27.55 -1.82
C VAL A 4 -15.87 -27.20 -3.16
N HIS A 5 -16.66 -27.35 -4.22
CA HIS A 5 -16.28 -27.10 -5.59
C HIS A 5 -15.88 -25.63 -5.80
N GLY A 6 -14.90 -25.40 -6.67
CA GLY A 6 -14.46 -24.06 -7.04
C GLY A 6 -15.58 -23.28 -7.72
N ASP A 7 -15.98 -22.18 -7.09
CA ASP A 7 -16.94 -21.25 -7.66
C ASP A 7 -16.24 -20.37 -8.73
N THR A 8 -16.17 -20.90 -9.94
CA THR A 8 -15.86 -20.12 -11.16
C THR A 8 -16.96 -19.08 -11.37
N SER A 9 -16.71 -17.84 -10.97
CA SER A 9 -17.62 -16.72 -11.19
C SER A 9 -17.30 -16.01 -12.51
N PHE A 10 -18.20 -16.13 -13.47
CA PHE A 10 -18.11 -15.54 -14.81
C PHE A 10 -18.15 -14.00 -14.77
N ILE A 11 -17.19 -13.36 -15.46
CA ILE A 11 -17.17 -11.93 -15.82
C ILE A 11 -16.77 -11.90 -17.30
N GLY A 12 -17.52 -11.17 -18.14
CA GLY A 12 -17.56 -11.26 -19.61
C GLY A 12 -16.25 -11.51 -20.40
N GLU A 13 -16.40 -12.23 -21.52
CA GLU A 13 -15.49 -12.62 -22.65
C GLU A 13 -14.01 -12.95 -22.42
N HIS A 14 -13.42 -12.68 -21.26
CA HIS A 14 -12.09 -13.15 -20.90
C HIS A 14 -12.14 -13.77 -19.51
N ASP A 15 -11.96 -15.09 -19.48
CA ASP A 15 -12.00 -15.92 -18.28
C ASP A 15 -10.81 -15.59 -17.34
N ILE A 16 -10.99 -14.62 -16.44
CA ILE A 16 -9.99 -14.28 -15.43
C ILE A 16 -10.21 -15.17 -14.21
N GLN A 17 -9.46 -16.27 -14.12
CA GLN A 17 -9.41 -17.10 -12.93
C GLN A 17 -8.66 -16.35 -11.81
N VAL A 18 -9.38 -15.98 -10.75
CA VAL A 18 -8.79 -15.38 -9.55
C VAL A 18 -8.40 -16.49 -8.57
N PRO A 19 -7.11 -16.64 -8.22
CA PRO A 19 -6.68 -17.60 -7.21
C PRO A 19 -7.32 -17.33 -5.84
N ALA A 20 -7.75 -18.39 -5.16
CA ALA A 20 -8.48 -18.33 -3.88
C ALA A 20 -7.69 -17.72 -2.69
N ASN A 21 -6.40 -17.40 -2.88
CA ASN A 21 -5.52 -16.81 -1.88
C ASN A 21 -5.35 -15.28 -2.01
N LEU A 22 -6.06 -14.63 -2.93
CA LEU A 22 -6.09 -13.16 -3.01
C LEU A 22 -7.25 -12.58 -2.19
N PHE A 23 -6.93 -11.77 -1.18
CA PHE A 23 -7.88 -10.97 -0.40
C PHE A 23 -8.42 -9.75 -1.17
N LEU A 24 -8.61 -9.88 -2.49
CA LEU A 24 -9.22 -8.82 -3.29
C LEU A 24 -10.70 -9.11 -3.46
N THR A 25 -11.53 -8.12 -3.15
CA THR A 25 -12.95 -8.17 -3.49
C THR A 25 -13.12 -8.16 -5.01
N LYS A 26 -14.23 -8.72 -5.50
CA LYS A 26 -14.58 -8.69 -6.93
C LYS A 26 -14.51 -7.28 -7.52
N ALA A 27 -14.94 -6.27 -6.77
CA ALA A 27 -14.87 -4.86 -7.18
C ALA A 27 -13.42 -4.41 -7.40
N GLN A 28 -12.50 -4.74 -6.49
CA GLN A 28 -11.09 -4.40 -6.62
C GLN A 28 -10.42 -5.10 -7.81
N VAL A 29 -10.80 -6.35 -8.09
CA VAL A 29 -10.30 -7.07 -9.29
C VAL A 29 -10.77 -6.39 -10.57
N THR A 30 -12.05 -6.02 -10.65
CA THR A 30 -12.60 -5.32 -11.82
C THR A 30 -11.94 -3.96 -12.03
N GLU A 31 -11.74 -3.18 -10.96
CA GLU A 31 -11.06 -1.89 -11.03
C GLU A 31 -9.60 -2.02 -11.49
N LEU A 32 -8.89 -3.02 -10.96
CA LEU A 32 -7.52 -3.31 -11.39
C LEU A 32 -7.46 -3.71 -12.86
N HIS A 33 -8.38 -4.57 -13.31
CA HIS A 33 -8.47 -4.96 -14.72
C HIS A 33 -8.73 -3.76 -15.64
N ALA A 34 -9.68 -2.90 -15.27
CA ALA A 34 -9.99 -1.68 -16.01
C ALA A 34 -8.77 -0.76 -16.12
N SER A 35 -8.00 -0.62 -15.04
CA SER A 35 -6.76 0.15 -15.03
C SER A 35 -5.70 -0.42 -15.96
N ILE A 36 -5.53 -1.75 -15.98
CA ILE A 36 -4.58 -2.42 -16.88
C ILE A 36 -5.01 -2.24 -18.33
N LYS A 37 -6.30 -2.37 -18.64
CA LYS A 37 -6.85 -2.14 -19.98
C LYS A 37 -6.64 -0.71 -20.45
N ALA A 38 -6.90 0.29 -19.60
CA ALA A 38 -6.66 1.69 -19.93
C ALA A 38 -5.18 1.95 -20.25
N ALA A 39 -4.26 1.40 -19.46
CA ALA A 39 -2.82 1.50 -19.72
C ALA A 39 -2.41 0.78 -21.01
N GLN A 40 -3.00 -0.40 -21.27
CA GLN A 40 -2.79 -1.17 -22.49
C GLN A 40 -3.17 -0.35 -23.73
N GLU A 41 -4.35 0.28 -23.71
CA GLU A 41 -4.89 1.07 -24.81
C GLU A 41 -4.12 2.38 -25.03
N TRP A 42 -3.82 3.11 -23.95
CA TRP A 42 -3.10 4.37 -24.06
C TRP A 42 -1.68 4.20 -24.60
N TRP A 43 -1.00 3.12 -24.22
CA TRP A 43 0.42 2.94 -24.50
C TRP A 43 0.66 1.97 -25.68
N GLY A 44 -0.39 1.29 -26.15
CA GLY A 44 -0.30 0.31 -27.22
C GLY A 44 0.58 -0.90 -26.87
N ILE A 45 0.69 -1.24 -25.58
CA ILE A 45 1.55 -2.33 -25.08
C ILE A 45 0.75 -3.60 -24.80
N SER A 46 1.42 -4.70 -24.48
CA SER A 46 0.73 -5.92 -24.07
C SER A 46 0.06 -5.76 -22.70
N TYR A 47 -1.02 -6.50 -22.45
CA TYR A 47 -1.68 -6.51 -21.14
C TYR A 47 -0.71 -6.89 -20.01
N LYS A 48 0.22 -7.83 -20.28
CA LYS A 48 1.25 -8.25 -19.32
C LYS A 48 2.18 -7.10 -18.97
N ASP A 49 2.63 -6.34 -19.96
CA ASP A 49 3.53 -5.21 -19.74
C ASP A 49 2.82 -4.06 -19.05
N ALA A 50 1.56 -3.79 -19.40
CA ALA A 50 0.71 -2.81 -18.71
C ALA A 50 0.51 -3.18 -17.22
N ALA A 51 0.24 -4.45 -16.94
CA ALA A 51 0.10 -4.95 -15.57
C ALA A 51 1.41 -4.84 -14.79
N HIS A 52 2.54 -5.18 -15.41
CA HIS A 52 3.85 -5.05 -14.78
C HIS A 52 4.22 -3.59 -14.51
N TRP A 53 3.91 -2.69 -15.44
CA TRP A 53 4.13 -1.26 -15.25
C TRP A 53 3.30 -0.69 -14.09
N LEU A 54 2.00 -1.02 -14.02
CA LEU A 54 1.14 -0.63 -12.90
C LEU A 54 1.67 -1.16 -11.56
N TYR A 55 2.18 -2.40 -11.54
CA TYR A 55 2.82 -2.98 -10.37
C TYR A 55 4.04 -2.16 -9.92
N LEU A 56 4.95 -1.82 -10.85
CA LEU A 56 6.14 -1.02 -10.53
C LEU A 56 5.76 0.36 -9.98
N GLN A 57 4.76 0.99 -10.56
CA GLN A 57 4.26 2.28 -10.09
C GLN A 57 3.72 2.19 -8.66
N LYS A 58 2.92 1.16 -8.36
CA LYS A 58 2.40 0.93 -7.00
C LYS A 58 3.50 0.62 -5.99
N MET A 59 4.51 -0.17 -6.38
CA MET A 59 5.65 -0.44 -5.53
C MET A 59 6.46 0.82 -5.21
N ALA A 60 6.70 1.67 -6.21
CA ALA A 60 7.38 2.95 -5.99
C ALA A 60 6.59 3.86 -5.04
N GLN A 61 5.26 3.90 -5.18
CA GLN A 61 4.39 4.64 -4.26
C GLN A 61 4.51 4.11 -2.82
N VAL A 62 4.42 2.79 -2.62
CA VAL A 62 4.55 2.18 -1.30
C VAL A 62 5.92 2.48 -0.67
N GLN A 63 6.99 2.45 -1.46
CA GLN A 63 8.33 2.79 -0.97
C GLN A 63 8.42 4.25 -0.52
N ALA A 64 7.81 5.19 -1.25
CA ALA A 64 7.77 6.59 -0.87
C ALA A 64 6.97 6.81 0.42
N GLU A 65 5.82 6.15 0.57
CA GLU A 65 5.00 6.20 1.79
C GLU A 65 5.74 5.62 3.00
N MET A 66 6.46 4.50 2.83
CA MET A 66 7.30 3.93 3.89
C MET A 66 8.41 4.90 4.32
N ALA A 67 9.08 5.56 3.37
CA ALA A 67 10.10 6.54 3.67
C ALA A 67 9.54 7.73 4.48
N GLU A 68 8.32 8.18 4.14
CA GLU A 68 7.65 9.24 4.88
C GLU A 68 7.28 8.81 6.30
N VAL A 69 6.79 7.58 6.49
CA VAL A 69 6.51 7.03 7.82
C VAL A 69 7.78 7.02 8.69
N GLU A 70 8.92 6.61 8.15
CA GLU A 70 10.18 6.62 8.90
C GLU A 70 10.64 8.05 9.25
N ARG A 71 10.45 9.01 8.34
CA ARG A 71 10.71 10.43 8.61
C ARG A 71 9.86 10.95 9.77
N LEU A 72 8.57 10.62 9.79
CA LEU A 72 7.65 11.02 10.86
C LEU A 72 8.02 10.39 12.20
N LYS A 73 8.43 9.11 12.22
CA LYS A 73 8.94 8.45 13.43
C LYS A 73 10.18 9.17 13.99
N ALA A 74 11.14 9.51 13.12
CA ALA A 74 12.34 10.25 13.52
C ALA A 74 12.01 11.62 14.09
N MET A 75 11.03 12.32 13.49
CA MET A 75 10.55 13.61 13.97
C MET A 75 9.89 13.50 15.36
N MET A 76 9.00 12.51 15.57
CA MET A 76 8.41 12.25 16.89
C MET A 76 9.48 11.97 17.95
N ALA A 77 10.47 11.13 17.63
CA ALA A 77 11.56 10.84 18.55
C ALA A 77 12.35 12.10 18.93
N ARG A 78 12.57 13.02 17.98
CA ARG A 78 13.20 14.32 18.25
C ARG A 78 12.34 15.19 19.15
N CYS A 79 11.03 15.29 18.89
CA CYS A 79 10.10 16.04 19.72
C CYS A 79 10.11 15.53 21.17
N HIS A 80 10.03 14.20 21.36
CA HIS A 80 10.12 13.59 22.70
C HIS A 80 11.44 13.93 23.40
N ARG A 81 12.58 13.90 22.70
CA ARG A 81 13.87 14.31 23.28
C ARG A 81 13.86 15.75 23.75
N LEU A 82 13.36 16.68 22.92
CA LEU A 82 13.28 18.10 23.25
C LEU A 82 12.36 18.38 24.44
N ILE A 83 11.22 17.70 24.50
CA ILE A 83 10.29 17.78 25.65
C ILE A 83 10.99 17.31 26.92
N ASN A 84 11.62 16.13 26.88
CA ASN A 84 12.32 15.56 28.05
C ASN A 84 13.52 16.42 28.50
N GLU A 85 14.21 17.07 27.58
CA GLU A 85 15.27 18.02 27.90
C GLU A 85 14.71 19.30 28.53
N THR A 86 13.62 19.84 27.98
CA THR A 86 12.94 21.03 28.54
C THR A 86 12.45 20.76 29.95
N ILE A 87 11.82 19.61 30.19
CA ILE A 87 11.38 19.18 31.53
C ILE A 87 12.59 19.14 32.47
N ARG A 88 13.67 18.44 32.11
CA ARG A 88 14.90 18.35 32.94
C ARG A 88 15.50 19.70 33.29
N ARG A 89 15.57 20.63 32.33
CA ARG A 89 16.10 21.99 32.56
C ARG A 89 15.26 22.79 33.54
N HIS A 90 13.94 22.59 33.57
CA HIS A 90 13.05 23.33 34.47
C HIS A 90 12.91 22.67 35.84
N SER A 91 12.94 21.34 35.94
CA SER A 91 12.90 20.64 37.24
C SER A 91 14.20 20.77 38.04
N GLY A 92 15.36 20.96 37.39
CA GLY A 92 16.63 21.26 38.09
C GLY A 92 16.75 22.69 38.64
N ARG A 93 15.87 23.61 38.23
CA ARG A 93 15.94 25.04 38.61
C ARG A 93 15.12 25.39 39.86
N ALA A 94 14.24 24.49 40.30
CA ALA A 94 13.36 24.68 41.46
C ALA A 94 14.00 24.26 42.81
N GLY A 95 15.21 23.70 42.81
CA GLY A 95 15.88 23.18 44.02
C GLY A 95 17.03 24.04 44.56
N SER A 96 17.19 25.28 44.09
CA SER A 96 18.28 26.18 44.50
C SER A 96 17.72 27.47 45.11
N THR A 97 17.10 27.36 46.27
CA THR A 97 16.83 28.46 47.21
C THR A 97 17.01 27.94 48.62
#